data_AF-F6HS19-F1
#
_entry.id   AF-F6HS19-F1
#
_cell.length_a   1.000
_cell.length_b   1.000
_cell.length_c   1.000
_cell.angle_alpha   90.00
_cell.angle_beta   90.00
_cell.angle_gamma   90.00
#
_symmetry.space_group_name_H-M   'P 1'
#
loop_
_entity.id
_entity.type
_entity.pdbx_description
1 polymer ?
#
loop_
_entity_poly.entity_id
_entity_poly.type
_entity_poly.pdbx_seq_one_letter_code
_entity_poly.pdbx_strand_id
1 'polypeptide(L)'
;MLLFFFSGGGLLAYSESKSYPGVRSLGSSEDDNKKKRVVVLGTGWAGTSFLKNLNNSSYDVQVVSPRNYFAFTPLLPSVTCGSVEARSIVEPIRNIVKKKNVEIHFWEAECIKIDAENKKVYCKSSQDTNLNGEEEFVVDYDYLVIAMGARSNTFNTPGVVENCHFLKEVEDAQRIRRSVIDCFERASLPNLTDEERKRILHFVVVGGGPTGV
;
A
#
# COMPACT_ATOMS: atom_id res chain seq x y z
N MET A 1 13.06 -12.77 -21.53
CA MET A 1 13.03 -11.40 -20.96
C MET A 1 12.36 -10.50 -21.98
N LEU A 2 11.05 -10.33 -21.86
CA LEU A 2 10.24 -9.44 -22.70
C LEU A 2 9.48 -8.50 -21.75
N LEU A 3 9.76 -7.21 -21.87
CA LEU A 3 9.06 -6.13 -21.20
C LEU A 3 7.81 -5.79 -22.02
N PHE A 4 6.64 -5.81 -21.40
CA PHE A 4 5.44 -5.18 -21.96
C PHE A 4 5.01 -4.03 -21.05
N PHE A 5 5.07 -2.82 -21.60
CA PHE A 5 4.29 -1.67 -21.14
C PHE A 5 2.87 -1.82 -21.69
N PHE A 6 1.84 -1.64 -20.86
CA PHE A 6 0.46 -1.49 -21.31
C PHE A 6 -0.11 -0.16 -20.83
N SER A 7 -0.34 0.74 -21.79
CA SER A 7 -1.22 1.90 -21.65
C SER A 7 -2.64 1.51 -22.07
N GLY A 8 -3.61 1.86 -21.23
CA GLY A 8 -5.00 2.20 -21.54
C GLY A 8 -5.79 1.45 -22.62
N GLY A 9 -6.91 0.83 -22.20
CA GLY A 9 -8.15 0.80 -22.98
C GLY A 9 -8.59 -0.55 -23.56
N GLY A 10 -9.53 -1.21 -22.86
CA GLY A 10 -10.62 -2.02 -23.44
C GLY A 10 -10.30 -3.34 -24.14
N LEU A 11 -10.66 -4.48 -23.51
CA LEU A 11 -11.80 -5.34 -23.88
C LEU A 11 -11.85 -6.56 -22.94
N LEU A 12 -13.03 -6.86 -22.39
CA LEU A 12 -13.32 -8.12 -21.72
C LEU A 12 -13.21 -9.27 -22.75
N ALA A 13 -12.19 -10.10 -22.62
CA ALA A 13 -12.10 -11.37 -23.33
C ALA A 13 -12.53 -12.50 -22.38
N TYR A 14 -13.77 -12.94 -22.52
CA TYR A 14 -14.27 -14.18 -21.91
C TYR A 14 -13.74 -15.34 -22.75
N SER A 15 -12.86 -16.16 -22.18
CA SER A 15 -12.37 -17.38 -22.82
C SER A 15 -13.11 -18.58 -22.23
N GLU A 16 -14.12 -19.09 -22.95
CA GLU A 16 -14.66 -20.42 -22.71
C GLU A 16 -13.57 -21.47 -22.98
N SER A 17 -13.08 -22.12 -21.92
CA SER A 17 -12.21 -23.30 -22.07
C SER A 17 -13.08 -24.51 -22.42
N LYS A 18 -12.95 -24.99 -23.67
CA LYS A 18 -13.46 -26.31 -24.11
C LYS A 18 -12.92 -27.43 -23.21
N SER A 19 -13.83 -28.27 -22.72
CA SER A 19 -13.54 -29.46 -21.92
C SER A 19 -12.71 -30.47 -22.71
N TYR A 20 -11.55 -30.87 -22.18
CA TYR A 20 -10.77 -32.01 -22.66
C TYR A 20 -11.40 -33.33 -22.14
N PRO A 21 -11.74 -34.30 -23.00
CA PRO A 21 -12.31 -35.56 -22.56
C PRO A 21 -11.18 -36.47 -22.08
N GLY A 22 -10.88 -36.44 -20.78
CA GLY A 22 -9.78 -37.26 -20.25
C GLY A 22 -9.48 -37.20 -18.76
N VAL A 23 -10.34 -36.62 -17.92
CA VAL A 23 -10.12 -36.64 -16.46
C VAL A 23 -11.16 -37.54 -15.80
N ARG A 24 -10.67 -38.67 -15.28
CA ARG A 24 -11.38 -39.58 -14.40
C ARG A 24 -12.00 -38.79 -13.25
N SER A 25 -13.28 -39.05 -12.97
CA SER A 25 -13.93 -38.76 -11.70
C SER A 25 -13.04 -39.26 -10.56
N LEU A 26 -12.30 -38.34 -9.95
CA LEU A 26 -11.66 -38.54 -8.66
C LEU A 26 -12.70 -38.13 -7.62
N GLY A 27 -13.00 -39.08 -6.74
CA GLY A 27 -14.08 -39.01 -5.78
C GLY A 27 -14.12 -37.72 -4.98
N SER A 28 -15.35 -37.34 -4.61
CA SER A 28 -15.66 -36.33 -3.62
C SER A 28 -14.90 -36.62 -2.32
N SER A 29 -13.72 -36.01 -2.18
CA SER A 29 -13.02 -35.93 -0.89
C SER A 29 -13.79 -34.96 -0.01
N GLU A 30 -13.93 -35.30 1.28
CA GLU A 30 -14.63 -34.56 2.34
C GLU A 30 -14.12 -33.11 2.60
N ASP A 31 -13.28 -32.55 1.72
CA ASP A 31 -12.68 -31.20 1.81
C ASP A 31 -13.43 -30.13 0.99
N ASP A 32 -14.51 -30.48 0.29
CA ASP A 32 -15.27 -29.57 -0.60
C ASP A 32 -15.99 -28.42 0.14
N ASN A 33 -16.01 -28.42 1.48
CA ASN A 33 -16.68 -27.40 2.29
C ASN A 33 -15.72 -26.44 3.01
N LYS A 34 -14.40 -26.56 2.81
CA LYS A 34 -13.42 -25.67 3.45
C LYS A 34 -13.08 -24.50 2.52
N LYS A 35 -13.39 -23.28 2.96
CA LYS A 35 -13.02 -22.05 2.24
C LYS A 35 -11.51 -22.02 2.00
N LYS A 36 -11.10 -21.67 0.77
CA LYS A 36 -9.67 -21.52 0.42
C LYS A 36 -9.13 -20.23 1.03
N ARG A 37 -7.95 -20.28 1.64
CA ARG A 37 -7.32 -19.15 2.33
C ARG A 37 -6.59 -18.25 1.33
N VAL A 38 -7.00 -16.99 1.26
CA VAL A 38 -6.37 -15.97 0.41
C VAL A 38 -5.73 -14.91 1.30
N VAL A 39 -4.40 -14.80 1.25
CA VAL A 39 -3.67 -13.74 1.94
C VAL A 39 -3.36 -12.61 0.96
N VAL A 40 -3.74 -11.39 1.32
CA VAL A 40 -3.48 -10.18 0.54
C VAL A 40 -2.49 -9.30 1.31
N LEU A 41 -1.29 -9.11 0.76
CA LEU A 41 -0.27 -8.25 1.34
C LEU A 41 -0.36 -6.86 0.76
N GLY A 42 -0.69 -5.87 1.58
CA GLY A 42 -0.73 -4.46 1.20
C GLY A 42 -2.11 -3.92 0.87
N THR A 43 -2.29 -2.65 1.20
CA THR A 43 -3.56 -1.89 1.11
C THR A 43 -3.46 -0.72 0.13
N GLY A 44 -2.56 -0.82 -0.84
CA GLY A 44 -2.43 0.15 -1.93
C GLY A 44 -3.41 -0.12 -3.08
N TRP A 45 -3.19 0.53 -4.22
CA TRP A 45 -4.02 0.40 -5.43
C TRP A 45 -4.37 -1.04 -5.82
N ALA A 46 -3.36 -1.92 -5.93
CA ALA A 46 -3.56 -3.30 -6.34
C ALA A 46 -4.38 -4.09 -5.30
N GLY A 47 -4.00 -4.02 -4.02
CA GLY A 47 -4.68 -4.75 -2.95
C GLY A 47 -6.11 -4.28 -2.75
N THR A 48 -6.34 -2.97 -2.71
CA THR A 48 -7.70 -2.41 -2.58
C THR A 48 -8.56 -2.69 -3.81
N SER A 49 -7.99 -2.64 -5.03
CA SER A 49 -8.73 -3.01 -6.24
C SER A 49 -9.14 -4.49 -6.22
N PHE A 50 -8.23 -5.38 -5.82
CA PHE A 50 -8.54 -6.80 -5.63
C PHE A 50 -9.70 -6.99 -4.64
N LEU A 51 -9.60 -6.39 -3.45
CA LEU A 51 -10.64 -6.48 -2.42
C LEU A 51 -11.99 -5.90 -2.89
N LYS A 52 -11.97 -4.80 -3.65
CA LYS A 52 -13.19 -4.19 -4.21
C LYS A 52 -13.86 -5.04 -5.29
N ASN A 53 -13.13 -5.93 -5.96
CA ASN A 53 -13.70 -6.80 -6.99
C ASN A 53 -13.96 -8.23 -6.50
N LEU A 54 -13.51 -8.57 -5.29
CA LEU A 54 -13.75 -9.87 -4.69
C LEU A 54 -15.22 -10.01 -4.24
N ASN A 55 -15.91 -11.01 -4.80
CA ASN A 55 -17.32 -11.30 -4.53
C ASN A 55 -17.59 -12.80 -4.26
N ASN A 56 -16.54 -13.64 -4.27
CA ASN A 56 -16.68 -15.08 -4.06
C ASN A 56 -16.55 -15.42 -2.56
N SER A 57 -17.63 -15.94 -1.97
CA SER A 57 -17.71 -16.31 -0.55
C SER A 57 -17.03 -17.65 -0.20
N SER A 58 -16.57 -18.40 -1.19
CA SER A 58 -15.76 -19.62 -1.01
C SER A 58 -14.32 -19.34 -0.56
N TYR A 59 -13.93 -18.06 -0.42
CA TYR A 59 -12.62 -17.66 0.08
C TYR A 59 -12.69 -17.13 1.52
N ASP A 60 -11.72 -17.52 2.33
CA ASP A 60 -11.39 -16.90 3.61
C ASP A 60 -10.23 -15.93 3.36
N VAL A 61 -10.47 -14.63 3.51
CA VAL A 61 -9.57 -13.59 3.02
C VAL A 61 -8.94 -12.87 4.20
N GLN A 62 -7.61 -12.86 4.24
CA GLN A 62 -6.84 -12.17 5.26
C GLN A 62 -5.98 -11.10 4.61
N VAL A 63 -6.20 -9.85 5.00
CA VAL A 63 -5.46 -8.68 4.52
C VAL A 63 -4.43 -8.30 5.57
N VAL A 64 -3.16 -8.25 5.18
CA VAL A 64 -2.05 -7.86 6.05
C VAL A 64 -1.42 -6.60 5.47
N SER A 65 -1.42 -5.52 6.23
CA SER A 65 -0.72 -4.29 5.86
C SER A 65 -0.44 -3.45 7.11
N PRO A 66 0.73 -2.79 7.20
CA PRO A 66 1.00 -1.88 8.31
C PRO A 66 0.15 -0.61 8.25
N ARG A 67 -0.58 -0.40 7.14
CA ARG A 67 -1.43 0.76 6.89
C ARG A 67 -2.89 0.34 6.80
N ASN A 68 -3.72 0.85 7.71
CA ASN A 68 -5.15 0.53 7.82
C ASN A 68 -6.09 1.31 6.87
N TYR A 69 -5.53 2.10 5.96
CA TYR A 69 -6.27 2.88 4.97
C TYR A 69 -5.68 2.69 3.55
N PHE A 70 -6.54 2.88 2.56
CA PHE A 70 -6.14 3.12 1.17
C PHE A 70 -5.85 4.61 0.99
N ALA A 71 -4.77 4.95 0.28
CA ALA A 71 -4.44 6.33 -0.08
C ALA A 71 -4.57 6.53 -1.60
N PHE A 72 -5.29 7.57 -2.02
CA PHE A 72 -5.35 8.01 -3.41
C PHE A 72 -4.08 8.82 -3.75
N THR A 73 -3.01 8.07 -4.03
CA THR A 73 -1.66 8.62 -4.23
C THR A 73 -1.53 9.75 -5.27
N PRO A 74 -2.35 9.85 -6.34
CA PRO A 74 -2.25 10.97 -7.28
C PRO A 74 -2.48 12.36 -6.66
N LEU A 75 -3.16 12.45 -5.50
CA LEU A 75 -3.43 13.73 -4.82
C LEU A 75 -2.49 14.01 -3.64
N LEU A 76 -1.46 13.18 -3.41
CA LEU A 76 -0.45 13.46 -2.38
C LEU A 76 0.25 14.82 -2.58
N PRO A 77 0.64 15.24 -3.81
CA PRO A 77 1.19 16.58 -4.01
C PRO A 77 0.22 17.70 -3.59
N SER A 78 -1.09 17.54 -3.81
CA SER A 78 -2.09 18.53 -3.38
C SER A 78 -2.22 18.66 -1.86
N VAL A 79 -1.81 17.63 -1.11
CA VAL A 79 -1.77 17.69 0.36
C VAL A 79 -0.56 18.48 0.86
N THR A 80 0.57 18.49 0.13
CA THR A 80 1.79 19.21 0.54
C THR A 80 1.58 20.72 0.58
N CYS A 81 0.80 21.27 -0.36
CA CYS A 81 0.43 22.68 -0.43
C CYS A 81 -0.90 23.00 0.27
N GLY A 82 -1.62 21.98 0.75
CA GLY A 82 -2.89 22.15 1.45
C GLY A 82 -4.11 22.47 0.56
N SER A 83 -3.98 22.34 -0.77
CA SER A 83 -5.14 22.43 -1.68
C SER A 83 -6.17 21.33 -1.43
N VAL A 84 -5.73 20.18 -0.93
CA VAL A 84 -6.59 19.07 -0.49
C VAL A 84 -6.20 18.65 0.91
N GLU A 85 -7.19 18.28 1.73
CA GLU A 85 -6.96 17.73 3.06
C GLU A 85 -6.61 16.25 2.98
N ALA A 86 -5.66 15.80 3.82
CA ALA A 86 -5.23 14.40 3.90
C ALA A 86 -6.41 13.42 4.06
N ARG A 87 -7.39 13.75 4.90
CA ARG A 87 -8.57 12.88 5.12
C ARG A 87 -9.42 12.68 3.86
N SER A 88 -9.38 13.62 2.92
CA SER A 88 -10.16 13.58 1.69
C SER A 88 -9.58 12.62 0.63
N ILE A 89 -8.34 12.15 0.85
CA ILE A 89 -7.65 11.26 -0.08
C ILE A 89 -7.41 9.87 0.50
N VAL A 90 -7.96 9.57 1.67
CA VAL A 90 -7.84 8.26 2.32
C VAL A 90 -9.20 7.60 2.53
N GLU A 91 -9.22 6.27 2.49
CA GLU A 91 -10.39 5.47 2.84
C GLU A 91 -9.97 4.31 3.75
N PRO A 92 -10.54 4.19 4.98
CA PRO A 92 -10.24 3.07 5.86
C PRO A 92 -10.54 1.71 5.20
N ILE A 93 -9.62 0.76 5.32
CA ILE A 93 -9.78 -0.58 4.72
C ILE A 93 -10.97 -1.30 5.31
N ARG A 94 -11.23 -1.11 6.61
CA ARG A 94 -12.40 -1.64 7.30
C ARG A 94 -13.72 -1.17 6.66
N ASN A 95 -13.79 0.06 6.15
CA ASN A 95 -14.97 0.55 5.44
C ASN A 95 -15.12 -0.08 4.05
N ILE A 96 -14.01 -0.31 3.34
CA ILE A 96 -14.00 -0.94 2.02
C ILE A 96 -14.49 -2.38 2.13
N VAL A 97 -13.99 -3.14 3.11
CA VAL A 97 -14.34 -4.55 3.28
C VAL A 97 -15.72 -4.75 3.91
N LYS A 98 -16.18 -3.86 4.80
CA LYS A 98 -17.53 -3.94 5.41
C LYS A 98 -18.66 -3.89 4.37
N LYS A 99 -18.42 -3.29 3.20
CA LYS A 99 -19.39 -3.21 2.10
C LYS A 99 -19.49 -4.53 1.30
N LYS A 100 -18.74 -5.57 1.67
CA LYS A 100 -18.70 -6.85 0.97
C LYS A 100 -19.55 -7.91 1.65
N ASN A 101 -20.11 -8.79 0.83
CA ASN A 101 -20.80 -10.02 1.27
C ASN A 101 -19.80 -11.18 1.46
N VAL A 102 -18.52 -10.87 1.59
CA VAL A 102 -17.42 -11.83 1.81
C VAL A 102 -16.76 -11.46 3.13
N GLU A 103 -16.49 -12.47 3.95
CA GLU A 103 -15.77 -12.30 5.21
C GLU A 103 -14.30 -12.01 4.90
N ILE A 104 -13.85 -10.82 5.31
CA ILE A 104 -12.48 -10.35 5.08
C ILE A 104 -11.94 -9.84 6.41
N HIS A 105 -10.86 -10.46 6.89
CA HIS A 105 -10.15 -10.06 8.09
C HIS A 105 -8.99 -9.13 7.74
N PHE A 106 -8.85 -8.03 8.49
CA PHE A 106 -7.74 -7.08 8.32
C PHE A 106 -6.85 -7.09 9.57
N TRP A 107 -5.55 -7.31 9.33
CA TRP A 107 -4.47 -7.29 10.30
C TRP A 107 -3.54 -6.12 10.03
N GLU A 108 -3.40 -5.23 11.01
CA GLU A 108 -2.48 -4.09 10.95
C GLU A 108 -1.05 -4.56 11.29
N ALA A 109 -0.39 -5.15 10.31
CA ALA A 109 0.89 -5.84 10.45
C ALA A 109 1.73 -5.73 9.16
N GLU A 110 3.04 -5.75 9.31
CA GLU A 110 4.00 -5.81 8.19
C GLU A 110 4.36 -7.26 7.87
N CYS A 111 4.45 -7.61 6.59
CA CYS A 111 5.02 -8.89 6.17
C CYS A 111 6.55 -8.82 6.20
N ILE A 112 7.18 -9.68 7.00
CA ILE A 112 8.64 -9.72 7.17
C ILE A 112 9.29 -10.82 6.33
N LYS A 113 8.58 -11.92 6.04
CA LYS A 113 9.09 -13.05 5.26
C LYS A 113 7.95 -13.81 4.58
N ILE A 114 8.21 -14.25 3.35
CA ILE A 114 7.34 -15.16 2.61
C ILE A 114 8.07 -16.50 2.45
N ASP A 115 7.48 -17.58 2.94
CA ASP A 115 7.93 -18.94 2.72
C ASP A 115 7.01 -19.62 1.70
N ALA A 116 7.46 -19.62 0.45
CA ALA A 116 6.68 -20.14 -0.67
C ALA A 116 6.60 -21.67 -0.69
N GLU A 117 7.58 -22.36 -0.12
CA GLU A 117 7.64 -23.82 -0.06
C GLU A 117 6.60 -24.36 0.92
N ASN A 118 6.54 -23.77 2.10
CA ASN A 118 5.59 -24.15 3.15
C ASN A 118 4.26 -23.38 3.10
N LYS A 119 4.11 -22.47 2.13
CA LYS A 119 2.95 -21.57 1.95
C LYS A 119 2.58 -20.78 3.20
N LYS A 120 3.58 -20.10 3.78
CA LYS A 120 3.46 -19.31 5.00
C LYS A 120 3.91 -17.86 4.78
N VAL A 121 3.24 -16.93 5.43
CA VAL A 121 3.66 -15.54 5.58
C VAL A 121 3.96 -15.28 7.04
N TYR A 122 5.14 -14.73 7.31
CA TYR A 122 5.52 -14.24 8.63
C TYR A 122 5.23 -12.75 8.69
N CYS A 123 4.51 -12.36 9.73
CA CYS A 123 4.00 -11.02 9.92
C CYS A 123 4.45 -10.48 11.26
N LYS A 124 4.67 -9.17 11.34
CA LYS A 124 4.94 -8.44 12.57
C LYS A 124 3.86 -7.39 12.81
N SER A 125 3.22 -7.41 13.97
CA SER A 125 2.23 -6.41 14.39
C SER A 125 2.83 -5.00 14.30
N SER A 126 2.05 -4.06 13.78
CA SER A 126 2.45 -2.63 13.78
C SER A 126 2.11 -1.94 15.10
N GLN A 127 1.34 -2.61 15.96
CA GLN A 127 0.96 -2.11 17.27
C GLN A 127 1.91 -2.67 18.33
N ASP A 128 2.43 -1.78 19.18
CA ASP A 128 3.14 -2.15 20.42
C ASP A 128 2.12 -2.63 21.45
N THR A 129 1.69 -3.88 21.28
CA THR A 129 0.81 -4.55 22.23
C THR A 129 1.65 -4.96 23.43
N ASN A 130 1.77 -4.08 24.42
CA ASN A 130 2.34 -4.33 25.75
C ASN A 130 1.60 -5.45 26.56
N LEU A 131 0.95 -6.39 25.87
CA LEU A 131 -0.01 -7.38 26.36
C LEU A 131 0.36 -8.80 25.91
N ASN A 132 1.60 -9.25 26.18
CA ASN A 132 2.10 -10.64 26.08
C ASN A 132 3.08 -10.98 24.93
N GLY A 133 3.70 -10.00 24.29
CA GLY A 133 5.05 -10.17 23.72
C GLY A 133 5.20 -10.95 22.41
N GLU A 134 4.13 -11.48 21.81
CA GLU A 134 4.20 -12.03 20.45
C GLU A 134 3.92 -10.92 19.42
N GLU A 135 4.95 -10.14 19.10
CA GLU A 135 4.90 -9.17 18.01
C GLU A 135 4.80 -9.85 16.65
N GLU A 136 5.24 -11.11 16.53
CA GLU A 136 5.30 -11.86 15.29
C GLU A 136 4.30 -13.01 15.26
N PHE A 137 3.70 -13.24 14.10
CA PHE A 137 2.76 -14.34 13.88
C PHE A 137 2.88 -14.88 12.45
N VAL A 138 2.36 -16.10 12.25
CA VAL A 138 2.42 -16.81 10.97
C VAL A 138 1.02 -16.99 10.40
N VAL A 139 0.88 -16.73 9.10
CA VAL A 139 -0.37 -16.93 8.35
C VAL A 139 -0.14 -17.93 7.23
N ASP A 140 -0.87 -19.05 7.25
CA ASP A 140 -0.88 -20.00 6.13
C ASP A 140 -1.77 -19.49 4.99
N TYR A 141 -1.41 -19.79 3.74
CA TYR A 141 -2.21 -19.43 2.57
C TYR A 141 -2.37 -20.57 1.57
N ASP A 142 -3.50 -20.58 0.86
CA ASP A 142 -3.64 -21.35 -0.38
C ASP A 142 -3.23 -20.49 -1.58
N TYR A 143 -3.63 -19.21 -1.55
CA TYR A 143 -3.27 -18.20 -2.54
C TYR A 143 -2.70 -16.94 -1.87
N LEU A 144 -1.64 -16.40 -2.45
CA LEU A 144 -0.97 -15.19 -1.97
C LEU A 144 -1.05 -14.09 -3.03
N VAL A 145 -1.60 -12.94 -2.64
CA VAL A 145 -1.67 -11.72 -3.46
C VAL A 145 -0.65 -10.72 -2.91
N ILE A 146 0.43 -10.48 -3.65
CA ILE A 146 1.48 -9.54 -3.26
C ILE A 146 1.18 -8.16 -3.85
N ALA A 147 0.74 -7.22 -3.03
CA ALA A 147 0.31 -5.88 -3.40
C ALA A 147 0.91 -4.77 -2.50
N MET A 148 2.11 -5.00 -1.99
CA MET A 148 2.81 -4.13 -1.03
C MET A 148 3.37 -2.84 -1.65
N GLY A 149 3.41 -2.74 -2.97
CA GLY A 149 3.97 -1.59 -3.68
C GLY A 149 5.51 -1.57 -3.66
N ALA A 150 6.09 -0.38 -3.76
CA ALA A 150 7.53 -0.16 -3.80
C ALA A 150 7.91 1.00 -2.88
N ARG A 151 9.16 1.00 -2.40
CA ARG A 151 9.73 2.07 -1.57
C ARG A 151 10.45 3.12 -2.42
N SER A 152 10.67 4.30 -1.86
CA SER A 152 11.49 5.35 -2.49
C SER A 152 12.92 4.85 -2.69
N ASN A 153 13.50 5.10 -3.86
CA ASN A 153 14.88 4.73 -4.16
C ASN A 153 15.77 5.97 -4.06
N THR A 154 16.78 5.93 -3.19
CA THR A 154 17.75 7.02 -3.00
C THR A 154 18.95 6.90 -3.91
N PHE A 155 19.08 5.77 -4.62
CA PHE A 155 20.25 5.43 -5.43
C PHE A 155 21.57 5.49 -4.63
N ASN A 156 21.50 5.27 -3.31
CA ASN A 156 22.62 5.41 -2.37
C ASN A 156 23.26 6.80 -2.38
N THR A 157 22.52 7.83 -2.77
CA THR A 157 23.00 9.22 -2.74
C THR A 157 23.18 9.66 -1.28
N PRO A 158 24.40 10.03 -0.84
CA PRO A 158 24.64 10.41 0.56
C PRO A 158 23.81 11.63 0.96
N GLY A 159 23.26 11.61 2.18
CA GLY A 159 22.51 12.73 2.74
C GLY A 159 21.03 12.77 2.36
N VAL A 160 20.55 11.95 1.41
CA VAL A 160 19.14 11.99 0.98
C VAL A 160 18.20 11.51 2.07
N VAL A 161 18.55 10.44 2.79
CA VAL A 161 17.68 9.90 3.85
C VAL A 161 17.59 10.85 5.04
N GLU A 162 18.68 11.57 5.32
CA GLU A 162 18.84 12.44 6.48
C GLU A 162 18.27 13.85 6.25
N ASN A 163 18.37 14.37 5.02
CA ASN A 163 18.09 15.78 4.72
C ASN A 163 16.90 16.00 3.77
N CYS A 164 16.39 14.97 3.08
CA CYS A 164 15.28 15.13 2.14
C CYS A 164 13.97 14.60 2.71
N HIS A 165 12.87 15.17 2.20
CA HIS A 165 11.55 14.60 2.37
C HIS A 165 11.18 13.75 1.14
N PHE A 166 10.73 12.52 1.38
CA PHE A 166 10.05 11.74 0.34
C PHE A 166 8.59 12.19 0.23
N LEU A 167 7.92 11.82 -0.87
CA LEU A 167 6.48 12.02 -1.05
C LEU A 167 5.86 10.69 -1.50
N LYS A 168 5.71 9.75 -0.57
CA LYS A 168 5.19 8.41 -0.86
C LYS A 168 3.92 8.10 -0.08
N GLU A 169 3.83 8.60 1.15
CA GLU A 169 2.74 8.37 2.07
C GLU A 169 2.03 9.66 2.48
N VAL A 170 0.88 9.56 3.14
CA VAL A 170 0.09 10.73 3.57
C VAL A 170 0.87 11.53 4.62
N GLU A 171 1.55 10.82 5.52
CA GLU A 171 2.38 11.39 6.57
C GLU A 171 3.58 12.15 5.99
N ASP A 172 4.10 11.70 4.85
CA ASP A 172 5.15 12.41 4.11
C ASP A 172 4.65 13.76 3.60
N ALA A 173 3.47 13.78 2.96
CA ALA A 173 2.88 15.00 2.44
C ALA A 173 2.61 16.03 3.55
N GLN A 174 2.10 15.55 4.69
CA GLN A 174 1.90 16.38 5.89
C GLN A 174 3.22 16.87 6.49
N ARG A 175 4.29 16.05 6.47
CA ARG A 175 5.63 16.45 6.92
C ARG A 175 6.18 17.57 6.04
N ILE A 176 6.10 17.42 4.71
CA ILE A 176 6.51 18.47 3.76
C ILE A 176 5.75 19.76 4.01
N ARG A 177 4.41 19.69 4.14
CA ARG A 177 3.58 20.87 4.41
C ARG A 177 4.03 21.60 5.67
N ARG A 178 4.25 20.87 6.76
CA ARG A 178 4.75 21.44 8.02
C ARG A 178 6.10 22.10 7.82
N SER A 179 7.06 21.42 7.20
CA SER A 179 8.40 21.97 6.95
C SER A 179 8.39 23.23 6.08
N VAL A 180 7.51 23.31 5.09
CA VAL A 180 7.32 24.53 4.28
C VAL A 180 6.76 25.68 5.11
N ILE A 181 5.75 25.42 5.94
CA ILE A 181 5.20 26.42 6.87
C ILE A 181 6.28 26.88 7.85
N ASP A 182 7.04 25.96 8.43
CA ASP A 182 8.15 26.27 9.34
C ASP A 182 9.25 27.10 8.65
N CYS A 183 9.46 26.94 7.34
CA CYS A 183 10.34 27.84 6.58
C CYS A 183 9.76 29.26 6.52
N PHE A 184 8.46 29.44 6.26
CA PHE A 184 7.84 30.76 6.24
C PHE A 184 7.88 31.44 7.61
N GLU A 185 7.57 30.71 8.68
CA GLU A 185 7.63 31.24 10.04
C GLU A 185 9.06 31.61 10.45
N ARG A 186 10.06 30.80 10.09
CA ARG A 186 11.46 31.17 10.34
C ARG A 186 11.89 32.39 9.54
N ALA A 187 11.50 32.48 8.27
CA ALA A 187 11.85 33.58 7.39
C ALA A 187 11.22 34.93 7.79
N SER A 188 10.15 34.91 8.61
CA SER A 188 9.46 36.10 9.11
C SER A 188 10.08 36.66 10.40
N LEU A 189 10.98 35.91 11.06
CA LEU A 189 11.60 36.34 12.30
C LEU A 189 12.42 37.63 12.12
N PRO A 190 12.38 38.54 13.12
CA PRO A 190 13.26 39.69 13.13
C PRO A 190 14.72 39.22 13.25
N ASN A 191 15.66 39.98 12.69
CA ASN A 191 17.12 39.76 12.75
C ASN A 191 17.71 38.74 11.75
N LEU A 192 17.01 38.43 10.66
CA LEU A 192 17.61 37.71 9.53
C LEU A 192 18.13 38.67 8.47
N THR A 193 19.30 38.37 7.91
CA THR A 193 19.80 38.98 6.68
C THR A 193 18.93 38.56 5.50
N ASP A 194 18.95 39.34 4.41
CA ASP A 194 18.22 38.98 3.20
C ASP A 194 18.77 37.70 2.55
N GLU A 195 20.07 37.42 2.71
CA GLU A 195 20.71 36.18 2.28
C GLU A 195 20.19 34.96 3.04
N GLU A 196 20.07 35.05 4.37
CA GLU A 196 19.51 33.98 5.19
C GLU A 196 18.04 33.73 4.85
N ARG A 197 17.25 34.79 4.64
CA ARG A 197 15.86 34.69 4.21
C ARG A 197 15.73 33.96 2.88
N LYS A 198 16.54 34.33 1.88
CA LYS A 198 16.59 33.65 0.57
C LYS A 198 16.95 32.17 0.71
N ARG A 199 17.91 31.83 1.59
CA ARG A 199 18.30 30.44 1.83
C ARG A 199 17.18 29.61 2.46
N ILE A 200 16.46 30.17 3.44
CA ILE A 200 15.33 29.47 4.11
C ILE A 200 14.18 29.22 3.12
N LEU A 201 13.94 30.17 2.21
CA LEU A 201 12.87 30.11 1.21
C LEU A 201 13.28 29.44 -0.10
N HIS A 202 14.43 28.77 -0.12
CA HIS A 202 14.89 28.03 -1.29
C HIS A 202 14.44 26.57 -1.20
N PHE A 203 13.55 26.18 -2.11
CA PHE A 203 13.01 24.82 -2.19
C PHE A 203 13.55 24.11 -3.43
N VAL A 204 13.93 22.84 -3.26
CA VAL A 204 14.43 21.99 -4.35
C VAL A 204 13.54 20.75 -4.43
N VAL A 205 13.00 20.50 -5.62
CA VAL A 205 12.26 19.28 -5.94
C VAL A 205 13.11 18.43 -6.87
N VAL A 206 13.41 17.21 -6.45
CA VAL A 206 14.24 16.28 -7.22
C VAL A 206 13.34 15.25 -7.91
N GLY A 207 13.28 15.33 -9.24
CA GLY A 207 12.54 14.40 -10.09
C GLY A 207 11.48 15.11 -10.94
N GLY A 208 11.63 15.06 -12.26
CA GLY A 208 10.69 15.68 -13.23
C GLY A 208 9.52 14.78 -13.65
N GLY A 209 9.16 13.79 -12.83
CA GLY A 209 7.98 12.95 -13.07
C GLY A 209 6.69 13.63 -12.57
N PRO A 210 5.50 13.06 -12.83
CA PRO A 210 4.21 13.64 -12.44
C PRO A 210 4.02 13.88 -10.93
N THR A 211 4.86 13.29 -10.08
CA THR A 211 4.86 13.54 -8.64
C THR A 211 5.65 14.80 -8.27
N GLY A 212 6.69 15.13 -9.03
CA GLY A 212 7.55 16.29 -8.78
C GLY A 212 7.18 17.53 -9.58
N VAL A 213 6.54 17.35 -10.75
CA VAL A 213 5.91 18.41 -11.56
C VAL A 213 4.53 18.71 -11.00
#